data_AF-A0A9W7CFM7-F1
#
_entry.id   AF-A0A9W7CFM7-F1
#
_cell.length_a   1.000
_cell.length_b   1.000
_cell.length_c   1.000
_cell.angle_alpha   90.00
_cell.angle_beta   90.00
_cell.angle_gamma   90.00
#
_symmetry.space_group_name_H-M   'P 1'
#
loop_
_entity.id
_entity.type
_entity.pdbx_description
1 polymer ?
#
loop_
_entity_poly.entity_id
_entity_poly.type
_entity_poly.pdbx_seq_one_letter_code
_entity_poly.pdbx_strand_id
1 'polypeptide(L)'
;MWRVRRLPEVKRAFSVIWNTDELTTSLDVCNTVCVQGLVALTDCTSATGGLCVIPGSHSSHEAICKQSKVANALKTDFVPIEEDNDVLKLPKNFVKCQAGDLCVWDSRLVHCNTPANLDEVASALATKKAAPTPPRATPPELLRMVAYCCMTPRSFASRETLRMRQLAYETGLSTSHWPHCNIRVPHLDFDGTPGLRINDAPESEIMRNLIGYD
;
A
#
# COMPACT_ATOMS: atom_id res chain seq x y z
N MET A 1 2.71 -5.26 -9.95
CA MET A 1 3.19 -4.92 -8.59
C MET A 1 4.70 -4.68 -8.53
N TRP A 2 5.56 -5.67 -8.80
CA TRP A 2 7.03 -5.50 -8.70
C TRP A 2 7.64 -4.36 -9.54
N ARG A 3 7.08 -4.11 -10.73
CA ARG A 3 7.53 -3.02 -11.62
C ARG A 3 7.53 -1.64 -10.95
N VAL A 4 6.53 -1.34 -10.11
CA VAL A 4 6.43 -0.03 -9.44
C VAL A 4 7.49 0.12 -8.36
N ARG A 5 7.75 -0.95 -7.59
CA ARG A 5 8.67 -0.91 -6.44
C ARG A 5 10.15 -0.82 -6.84
N ARG A 6 10.48 -1.27 -8.05
CA ARG A 6 11.83 -1.15 -8.62
C ARG A 6 12.07 0.16 -9.37
N LEU A 7 11.09 1.06 -9.45
CA LEU A 7 11.31 2.37 -10.08
C LEU A 7 12.36 3.14 -9.28
N PRO A 8 13.42 3.67 -9.91
CA PRO A 8 14.49 4.38 -9.22
C PRO A 8 13.97 5.52 -8.33
N GLU A 9 13.02 6.30 -8.82
CA GLU A 9 12.44 7.42 -8.06
C GLU A 9 11.63 6.96 -6.84
N VAL A 10 10.92 5.84 -6.95
CA VAL A 10 10.19 5.26 -5.81
C VAL A 10 11.19 4.78 -4.76
N LYS A 11 12.21 4.00 -5.15
CA LYS A 11 13.26 3.55 -4.23
C LYS A 11 13.95 4.75 -3.57
N ARG A 12 14.35 5.76 -4.36
CA ARG A 12 15.03 6.96 -3.90
C ARG A 12 14.23 7.71 -2.83
N ALA A 13 12.92 7.85 -3.01
CA ALA A 13 12.06 8.50 -2.02
C ALA A 13 12.11 7.78 -0.66
N PHE A 14 11.98 6.45 -0.65
CA PHE A 14 12.11 5.67 0.59
C PHE A 14 13.53 5.69 1.16
N SER A 15 14.56 5.70 0.32
CA SER A 15 15.95 5.75 0.77
C SER A 15 16.28 7.07 1.47
N VAL A 16 15.74 8.19 1.00
CA VAL A 16 15.86 9.50 1.66
C VAL A 16 15.14 9.50 3.01
N ILE A 17 13.93 8.95 3.07
CA ILE A 17 13.14 8.86 4.31
C ILE A 17 13.87 8.06 5.39
N TRP A 18 14.45 6.92 5.00
CA TRP A 18 15.11 6.00 5.92
C TRP A 18 16.60 6.25 6.12
N ASN A 19 17.18 7.18 5.35
CA ASN A 19 18.61 7.44 5.31
C ASN A 19 19.44 6.17 5.01
N THR A 20 18.99 5.33 4.07
CA THR A 20 19.70 4.12 3.62
C THR A 20 19.21 3.62 2.26
N ASP A 21 20.12 3.06 1.45
CA ASP A 21 19.80 2.42 0.17
C ASP A 21 19.46 0.93 0.29
N GLU A 22 19.71 0.35 1.47
CA GLU A 22 19.39 -1.04 1.79
C GLU A 22 17.96 -1.13 2.31
N LEU A 23 17.02 -1.38 1.40
CA LEU A 23 15.59 -1.45 1.71
C LEU A 23 15.01 -2.83 1.39
N THR A 24 13.99 -3.23 2.14
CA THR A 24 13.07 -4.33 1.85
C THR A 24 11.69 -3.77 1.54
N THR A 25 10.88 -4.42 0.69
CA THR A 25 9.50 -3.95 0.35
C THR A 25 8.38 -4.98 0.57
N SER A 26 7.17 -4.58 0.91
CA SER A 26 6.12 -5.51 1.34
C SER A 26 4.92 -5.63 0.39
N LEU A 27 4.02 -6.58 0.66
CA LEU A 27 2.72 -6.85 0.00
C LEU A 27 1.69 -7.02 1.13
N ASP A 28 0.70 -6.13 1.28
CA ASP A 28 0.09 -5.68 2.55
C ASP A 28 -0.59 -6.69 3.53
N VAL A 29 -0.36 -6.55 4.88
CA VAL A 29 -1.06 -6.84 6.21
C VAL A 29 -0.11 -6.68 7.47
N CYS A 30 -0.58 -6.22 8.64
CA CYS A 30 -0.01 -6.18 10.03
C CYS A 30 0.93 -5.06 10.57
N ASN A 31 0.88 -4.67 11.89
CA ASN A 31 1.15 -3.36 12.65
C ASN A 31 2.51 -3.01 13.39
N THR A 32 3.39 -2.18 12.78
CA THR A 32 4.73 -1.65 13.22
C THR A 32 4.89 -0.28 12.56
N VAL A 33 5.80 0.56 13.06
CA VAL A 33 6.09 1.86 12.45
C VAL A 33 6.82 1.65 11.12
N CYS A 34 6.14 1.97 10.02
CA CYS A 34 6.71 2.00 8.69
C CYS A 34 6.23 3.25 7.95
N VAL A 35 6.82 3.51 6.79
CA VAL A 35 6.26 4.46 5.83
C VAL A 35 5.51 3.67 4.79
N GLN A 36 4.20 3.88 4.76
CA GLN A 36 3.31 3.34 3.75
C GLN A 36 3.27 4.27 2.55
N GLY A 37 2.88 3.73 1.41
CA GLY A 37 2.82 4.51 0.19
C GLY A 37 1.98 3.87 -0.90
N LEU A 38 1.62 4.69 -1.86
CA LEU A 38 0.95 4.29 -3.10
C LEU A 38 1.50 5.10 -4.26
N VAL A 39 1.60 4.45 -5.42
CA VAL A 39 1.81 5.14 -6.70
C VAL A 39 0.47 5.22 -7.42
N ALA A 40 0.07 6.44 -7.75
CA ALA A 40 -1.15 6.68 -8.52
C ALA A 40 -0.96 6.23 -9.97
N LEU A 41 -1.84 5.37 -10.48
CA LEU A 41 -1.85 4.92 -11.88
C LEU A 41 -2.91 5.66 -12.71
N THR A 42 -3.78 6.40 -12.03
CA THR A 42 -4.76 7.34 -12.58
C THR A 42 -4.81 8.57 -11.67
N ASP A 43 -5.30 9.69 -12.16
CA ASP A 43 -5.49 10.88 -11.33
C ASP A 43 -6.46 10.61 -10.17
N CYS A 44 -6.11 11.10 -8.99
CA CYS A 44 -6.95 11.08 -7.80
C CYS A 44 -7.39 12.52 -7.49
N THR A 45 -8.68 12.77 -7.67
CA THR A 45 -9.33 14.05 -7.40
C THR A 45 -10.40 13.89 -6.34
N SER A 46 -10.96 15.01 -5.85
CA SER A 46 -12.09 14.98 -4.92
C SER A 46 -13.29 14.20 -5.49
N ALA A 47 -13.48 14.20 -6.81
CA ALA A 47 -14.54 13.47 -7.48
C ALA A 47 -14.31 11.95 -7.48
N THR A 48 -13.08 11.48 -7.69
CA THR A 48 -12.77 10.05 -7.81
C THR A 48 -12.68 9.32 -6.48
N GLY A 49 -12.61 10.06 -5.37
CA GLY A 49 -12.18 9.53 -4.08
C GLY A 49 -10.69 9.18 -4.07
N GLY A 50 -10.18 8.75 -2.92
CA GLY A 50 -8.73 8.75 -2.70
C GLY A 50 -8.34 8.49 -1.25
N LEU A 51 -7.03 8.58 -1.00
CA LEU A 51 -6.48 8.54 0.34
C LEU A 51 -6.85 9.82 1.09
N CYS A 52 -7.39 9.67 2.30
CA CYS A 52 -7.57 10.76 3.25
C CYS A 52 -6.79 10.43 4.52
N VAL A 53 -6.02 11.40 5.01
CA VAL A 53 -5.22 11.27 6.24
C VAL A 53 -5.62 12.34 7.23
N ILE A 54 -5.38 12.10 8.52
CA ILE A 54 -5.50 13.11 9.57
C ILE A 54 -4.09 13.51 10.03
N PRO A 55 -3.51 14.62 9.54
CA PRO A 55 -2.19 15.06 9.99
C PRO A 55 -2.13 15.25 11.51
N GLY A 56 -1.01 14.86 12.12
CA GLY A 56 -0.80 14.95 13.58
C GLY A 56 -1.37 13.78 14.39
N SER A 57 -2.28 12.97 13.82
CA SER A 57 -2.92 11.85 14.54
C SER A 57 -1.97 10.75 15.03
N HIS A 58 -0.75 10.66 14.48
CA HIS A 58 0.30 9.74 14.95
C HIS A 58 0.66 9.98 16.42
N SER A 59 0.46 11.19 16.95
CA SER A 59 0.68 11.52 18.36
C SER A 59 -0.33 10.82 19.29
N SER A 60 -1.52 10.48 18.78
CA SER A 60 -2.58 9.78 19.51
C SER A 60 -2.56 8.26 19.29
N HIS A 61 -1.70 7.76 18.40
CA HIS A 61 -1.68 6.37 17.97
C HIS A 61 -1.60 5.38 19.14
N GLU A 62 -0.65 5.58 20.06
CA GLU A 62 -0.48 4.68 21.20
C GLU A 62 -1.72 4.62 22.10
N ALA A 63 -2.33 5.78 22.36
CA ALA A 63 -3.55 5.85 23.18
C ALA A 63 -4.73 5.15 22.49
N ILE A 64 -4.92 5.39 21.19
CA ILE A 64 -5.97 4.77 20.37
C ILE A 64 -5.82 3.25 20.35
N CYS A 65 -4.61 2.74 20.07
CA CYS A 65 -4.33 1.31 20.03
C CYS A 65 -4.60 0.62 21.38
N LYS A 66 -4.22 1.26 22.49
CA LYS A 66 -4.50 0.74 23.85
C LYS A 66 -6.00 0.68 24.17
N GLN A 67 -6.78 1.63 23.66
CA GLN A 67 -8.22 1.73 23.92
C GLN A 67 -9.06 0.80 23.04
N SER A 68 -8.56 0.38 21.88
CA SER A 68 -9.30 -0.46 20.95
C SER A 68 -9.49 -1.88 21.46
N LYS A 69 -10.70 -2.19 21.95
CA LYS A 69 -11.04 -3.53 22.44
C LYS A 69 -11.01 -4.57 21.32
N VAL A 70 -11.50 -4.21 20.14
CA VAL A 70 -11.59 -5.10 18.97
C VAL A 70 -10.20 -5.48 18.47
N ALA A 71 -9.32 -4.48 18.26
CA ALA A 71 -7.97 -4.75 17.78
C ALA A 71 -7.19 -5.65 18.74
N ASN A 72 -7.30 -5.37 20.04
CA ASN A 72 -6.65 -6.16 21.09
C ASN A 72 -7.22 -7.58 21.21
N ALA A 73 -8.55 -7.75 21.10
CA ALA A 73 -9.18 -9.06 21.17
C ALA A 73 -8.86 -9.93 19.94
N LEU A 74 -8.88 -9.35 18.75
CA LEU A 74 -8.62 -10.05 17.48
C LEU A 74 -7.12 -10.14 17.14
N LYS A 75 -6.25 -9.49 17.93
CA LYS A 75 -4.81 -9.36 17.66
C LYS A 75 -4.53 -8.91 16.22
N THR A 76 -5.33 -7.96 15.75
CA THR A 76 -5.18 -7.30 14.45
C THR A 76 -4.49 -5.95 14.69
N ASP A 77 -3.42 -5.65 13.95
CA ASP A 77 -3.71 -4.93 12.73
C ASP A 77 -4.42 -3.59 12.71
N PHE A 78 -5.62 -3.73 12.20
CA PHE A 78 -6.48 -2.66 11.83
C PHE A 78 -7.20 -2.20 13.09
N VAL A 79 -6.95 -0.95 13.45
CA VAL A 79 -7.55 -0.31 14.62
C VAL A 79 -8.68 0.58 14.13
N PRO A 80 -9.94 0.12 14.14
CA PRO A 80 -11.06 0.99 13.83
C PRO A 80 -11.11 2.13 14.84
N ILE A 81 -11.37 3.34 14.34
CA ILE A 81 -11.54 4.53 15.18
C ILE A 81 -13.02 4.66 15.49
N GLU A 82 -13.34 4.71 16.78
CA GLU A 82 -14.70 4.96 17.26
C GLU A 82 -15.17 6.36 16.81
N GLU A 83 -16.46 6.50 16.49
CA GLU A 83 -17.02 7.72 15.90
C GLU A 83 -16.89 8.96 16.80
N ASP A 84 -16.84 8.77 18.12
CA ASP A 84 -16.72 9.83 19.12
C ASP A 84 -15.26 10.19 19.47
N ASN A 85 -14.28 9.51 18.89
CA ASN A 85 -12.88 9.74 19.20
C ASN A 85 -12.41 11.15 18.79
N ASP A 86 -11.78 11.88 19.71
CA ASP A 86 -11.32 13.25 19.49
C ASP A 86 -10.34 13.39 18.30
N VAL A 87 -9.62 12.34 17.93
CA VAL A 87 -8.74 12.35 16.75
C VAL A 87 -9.51 12.67 15.47
N LEU A 88 -10.80 12.31 15.40
CA LEU A 88 -11.66 12.59 14.25
C LEU A 88 -12.09 14.06 14.20
N LYS A 89 -11.85 14.87 15.23
CA LYS A 89 -12.09 16.32 15.21
C LYS A 89 -10.95 17.10 14.55
N LEU A 90 -9.78 16.46 14.39
CA LEU A 90 -8.65 17.08 13.71
C LEU A 90 -8.94 17.30 12.21
N PRO A 91 -8.26 18.27 11.58
CA PRO A 91 -8.37 18.52 10.14
C PRO A 91 -8.03 17.26 9.34
N LYS A 92 -8.88 16.97 8.35
CA LYS A 92 -8.69 15.85 7.42
C LYS A 92 -8.07 16.41 6.15
N ASN A 93 -7.10 15.70 5.59
CA ASN A 93 -6.45 16.05 4.35
C ASN A 93 -6.71 14.98 3.30
N PHE A 94 -7.43 15.35 2.24
CA PHE A 94 -7.59 14.52 1.07
C PHE A 94 -6.37 14.65 0.16
N VAL A 95 -5.71 13.54 -0.15
CA VAL A 95 -4.50 13.52 -0.95
C VAL A 95 -4.88 13.50 -2.43
N LYS A 96 -4.86 14.68 -3.06
CA LYS A 96 -4.93 14.80 -4.53
C LYS A 96 -3.57 14.44 -5.12
N CYS A 97 -3.58 13.67 -6.19
CA CYS A 97 -2.37 13.30 -6.91
C CYS A 97 -2.67 13.00 -8.37
N GLN A 98 -1.68 13.15 -9.23
CA GLN A 98 -1.75 12.83 -10.65
C GLN A 98 -1.22 11.42 -10.90
N ALA A 99 -1.61 10.83 -12.04
CA ALA A 99 -1.01 9.58 -12.49
C ALA A 99 0.54 9.71 -12.53
N GLY A 100 1.23 8.80 -11.86
CA GLY A 100 2.68 8.77 -11.70
C GLY A 100 3.18 9.27 -10.33
N ASP A 101 2.36 10.00 -9.58
CA ASP A 101 2.77 10.49 -8.26
C ASP A 101 2.92 9.36 -7.24
N LEU A 102 3.96 9.45 -6.42
CA LEU A 102 4.15 8.64 -5.22
C LEU A 102 3.64 9.43 -4.01
N CYS A 103 2.60 8.91 -3.36
CA CYS A 103 2.12 9.39 -2.07
C CYS A 103 2.69 8.50 -0.96
N VAL A 104 3.28 9.09 0.07
CA VAL A 104 3.83 8.38 1.24
C VAL A 104 3.29 8.98 2.54
N TRP A 105 3.08 8.15 3.55
CA TRP A 105 2.60 8.58 4.86
C TRP A 105 3.12 7.67 5.97
N ASP A 106 3.22 8.24 7.19
CA ASP A 106 3.55 7.50 8.40
C ASP A 106 2.41 6.53 8.76
N SER A 107 2.71 5.25 8.97
CA SER A 107 1.71 4.20 9.22
C SER A 107 0.84 4.45 10.46
N ARG A 108 1.28 5.34 11.37
CA ARG A 108 0.54 5.71 12.59
C ARG A 108 -0.52 6.78 12.36
N LEU A 109 -0.55 7.42 11.20
CA LEU A 109 -1.60 8.38 10.88
C LEU A 109 -2.94 7.65 10.73
N VAL A 110 -3.99 8.18 11.35
CA VAL A 110 -5.37 7.80 11.03
C VAL A 110 -5.63 8.15 9.57
N HIS A 111 -6.08 7.17 8.80
CA HIS A 111 -6.35 7.35 7.38
C HIS A 111 -7.45 6.41 6.90
N CYS A 112 -8.09 6.77 5.80
CA CYS A 112 -9.09 5.95 5.13
C CYS A 112 -9.13 6.24 3.63
N ASN A 113 -9.86 5.41 2.89
CA ASN A 113 -10.26 5.75 1.53
C ASN A 113 -11.58 6.51 1.55
N THR A 114 -11.65 7.63 0.85
CA THR A 114 -12.93 8.30 0.58
C THR A 114 -13.58 7.69 -0.66
N PRO A 115 -14.92 7.58 -0.68
CA PRO A 115 -15.64 7.16 -1.87
C PRO A 115 -15.58 8.25 -2.95
N ALA A 116 -15.92 7.86 -4.17
CA ALA A 116 -16.13 8.81 -5.25
C ALA A 116 -17.42 9.61 -5.04
N ASN A 117 -17.42 10.87 -5.46
CA ASN A 117 -18.65 11.63 -5.62
C ASN A 117 -19.28 11.26 -6.97
N LEU A 118 -20.34 10.44 -6.92
CA LEU A 118 -20.98 9.91 -8.14
C LEU A 118 -21.58 11.01 -9.02
N ASP A 119 -22.06 12.10 -8.44
CA ASP A 119 -22.63 13.23 -9.21
C ASP A 119 -21.55 14.00 -9.97
N GLU A 120 -20.40 14.22 -9.33
CA GLU A 120 -19.24 14.84 -9.98
C GLU A 120 -18.65 13.93 -11.07
N VAL A 121 -18.56 12.62 -10.81
CA VAL A 121 -18.11 11.63 -11.80
C VAL A 121 -19.07 11.61 -13.00
N ALA A 122 -20.38 11.57 -12.77
CA ALA A 122 -21.39 11.59 -13.83
C ALA A 122 -21.29 12.88 -14.69
N SER A 123 -21.10 14.02 -14.03
CA SER A 123 -20.91 15.31 -14.70
C SER A 123 -19.64 15.34 -15.56
N ALA A 124 -18.51 14.86 -15.04
CA ALA A 124 -17.26 14.77 -15.78
C ALA A 124 -17.37 13.87 -17.02
N LEU A 125 -18.02 12.71 -16.88
CA LEU A 125 -18.27 11.79 -18.01
C LEU A 125 -19.18 12.40 -19.08
N ALA A 126 -20.16 13.22 -18.69
CA ALA A 126 -21.02 13.92 -19.65
C ALA A 126 -20.24 14.94 -20.51
N THR A 127 -19.24 15.61 -19.94
CA THR A 127 -18.41 16.59 -20.67
C THR A 127 -17.41 15.96 -21.64
N LYS A 128 -16.94 14.73 -21.37
CA LYS A 128 -16.06 13.97 -22.29
C LYS A 128 -16.77 13.47 -23.56
N LYS A 129 -18.11 13.57 -23.64
CA LYS A 129 -18.96 12.98 -24.67
C LYS A 129 -19.04 13.77 -25.99
N ALA A 130 -18.04 14.62 -26.29
CA ALA A 130 -17.97 15.41 -27.53
C ALA A 130 -17.00 14.85 -28.59
N ALA A 131 -16.53 13.61 -28.45
CA ALA A 131 -15.78 12.90 -29.49
C ALA A 131 -16.69 11.88 -30.20
N PRO A 132 -16.66 11.77 -31.55
CA PRO A 132 -17.49 10.84 -32.30
C PRO A 132 -17.22 9.40 -31.83
N THR A 133 -18.31 8.64 -31.69
CA THR A 133 -18.33 7.27 -31.17
C THR A 133 -17.28 6.39 -31.85
N PRO A 134 -16.27 5.86 -31.14
CA PRO A 134 -15.34 4.91 -31.72
C PRO A 134 -16.09 3.60 -32.05
N PRO A 135 -15.80 2.96 -33.20
CA PRO A 135 -16.39 1.67 -33.53
C PRO A 135 -15.81 0.61 -32.59
N ARG A 136 -16.70 -0.20 -31.99
CA ARG A 136 -16.47 -1.26 -30.98
C ARG A 136 -16.55 -0.76 -29.54
N ALA A 137 -17.30 -1.50 -28.71
CA ALA A 137 -17.55 -1.22 -27.29
C ALA A 137 -16.23 -0.90 -26.56
N THR A 138 -15.98 0.38 -26.34
CA THR A 138 -14.83 0.84 -25.56
C THR A 138 -14.97 0.27 -24.16
N PRO A 139 -13.92 -0.37 -23.61
CA PRO A 139 -13.95 -0.81 -22.23
C PRO A 139 -14.20 0.39 -21.29
N PRO A 140 -14.90 0.20 -20.16
CA PRO A 140 -15.19 1.28 -19.23
C PRO A 140 -13.89 1.92 -18.74
N GLU A 141 -13.87 3.26 -18.68
CA GLU A 141 -12.74 4.01 -18.13
C GLU A 141 -12.61 3.72 -16.63
N LEU A 142 -11.41 3.34 -16.18
CA LEU A 142 -11.14 3.08 -14.77
C LEU A 142 -11.19 4.38 -13.98
N LEU A 143 -12.00 4.41 -12.92
CA LEU A 143 -12.18 5.60 -12.09
C LEU A 143 -10.94 5.92 -11.25
N ARG A 144 -10.33 4.90 -10.65
CA ARG A 144 -9.15 5.03 -9.79
C ARG A 144 -8.35 3.74 -9.80
N MET A 145 -7.05 3.83 -10.01
CA MET A 145 -6.12 2.71 -9.87
C MET A 145 -4.83 3.18 -9.19
N VAL A 146 -4.36 2.41 -8.20
CA VAL A 146 -3.13 2.67 -7.46
C VAL A 146 -2.34 1.38 -7.27
N ALA A 147 -1.03 1.49 -7.05
CA ALA A 147 -0.18 0.39 -6.63
C ALA A 147 0.43 0.68 -5.27
N TYR A 148 0.10 -0.13 -4.26
CA TYR A 148 0.67 0.03 -2.92
C TYR A 148 2.13 -0.41 -2.85
N CYS A 149 2.93 0.42 -2.17
CA CYS A 149 4.32 0.17 -1.90
C CYS A 149 4.67 0.64 -0.49
N CYS A 150 5.38 -0.21 0.24
CA CYS A 150 5.93 0.10 1.55
C CYS A 150 7.36 -0.41 1.55
N MET A 151 8.30 0.38 2.08
CA MET A 151 9.71 -0.02 2.21
C MET A 151 10.24 0.29 3.61
N THR A 152 11.14 -0.55 4.11
CA THR A 152 11.85 -0.38 5.38
C THR A 152 13.31 -0.79 5.22
N PRO A 153 14.24 -0.29 6.06
CA PRO A 153 15.63 -0.74 6.05
C PRO A 153 15.76 -2.27 6.09
N ARG A 154 16.70 -2.82 5.32
CA ARG A 154 17.05 -4.25 5.35
C ARG A 154 17.48 -4.68 6.76
N SER A 155 18.17 -3.80 7.47
CA SER A 155 18.65 -4.02 8.84
C SER A 155 17.53 -4.26 9.86
N PHE A 156 16.27 -3.91 9.54
CA PHE A 156 15.13 -4.20 10.42
C PHE A 156 14.69 -5.66 10.32
N ALA A 157 15.04 -6.36 9.25
CA ALA A 157 14.61 -7.73 8.98
C ALA A 157 15.61 -8.76 9.53
N SER A 158 15.11 -9.78 10.23
CA SER A 158 15.92 -10.93 10.61
C SER A 158 16.28 -11.78 9.38
N ARG A 159 17.35 -12.58 9.47
CA ARG A 159 17.71 -13.55 8.40
C ARG A 159 16.55 -14.51 8.09
N GLU A 160 15.81 -14.94 9.11
CA GLU A 160 14.62 -15.75 8.94
C GLU A 160 13.54 -15.02 8.15
N THR A 161 13.29 -13.75 8.47
CA THR A 161 12.33 -12.93 7.73
C THR A 161 12.73 -12.79 6.26
N LEU A 162 14.01 -12.52 5.97
CA LEU A 162 14.50 -12.43 4.59
C LEU A 162 14.29 -13.74 3.82
N ARG A 163 14.54 -14.90 4.44
CA ARG A 163 14.26 -16.21 3.83
C ARG A 163 12.78 -16.43 3.54
N MET A 164 11.89 -16.06 4.48
CA MET A 164 10.44 -16.18 4.27
C MET A 164 9.95 -15.29 3.12
N ARG A 165 10.60 -14.14 2.88
CA ARG A 165 10.28 -13.26 1.75
C ARG A 165 10.76 -13.81 0.41
N GLN A 166 11.95 -14.40 0.38
CA GLN A 166 12.45 -15.13 -0.80
C GLN A 166 11.49 -16.26 -1.14
N LEU A 167 11.07 -17.06 -0.15
CA LEU A 167 10.08 -18.12 -0.34
C LEU A 167 8.75 -17.57 -0.86
N ALA A 168 8.22 -16.49 -0.26
CA ALA A 168 6.98 -15.87 -0.72
C ALA A 168 7.08 -15.41 -2.18
N TYR A 169 8.22 -14.84 -2.58
CA TYR A 169 8.47 -14.47 -3.98
C TYR A 169 8.48 -15.70 -4.91
N GLU A 170 9.26 -16.73 -4.59
CA GLU A 170 9.42 -17.94 -5.40
C GLU A 170 8.11 -18.73 -5.56
N THR A 171 7.23 -18.64 -4.56
CA THR A 171 5.92 -19.34 -4.53
C THR A 171 4.75 -18.47 -4.98
N GLY A 172 5.00 -17.22 -5.39
CA GLY A 172 3.95 -16.30 -5.85
C GLY A 172 2.98 -15.87 -4.75
N LEU A 173 3.38 -15.98 -3.48
CA LEU A 173 2.55 -15.63 -2.34
C LEU A 173 2.68 -14.15 -1.97
N SER A 174 1.57 -13.59 -1.48
CA SER A 174 1.57 -12.26 -0.87
C SER A 174 2.13 -12.31 0.55
N THR A 175 2.60 -11.18 1.05
CA THR A 175 3.21 -11.07 2.38
C THR A 175 2.32 -10.24 3.32
N SER A 176 2.97 -9.51 4.23
CA SER A 176 2.42 -8.53 5.15
C SER A 176 2.77 -7.09 4.65
N HIS A 177 2.28 -6.01 5.27
CA HIS A 177 2.57 -4.59 4.92
C HIS A 177 3.86 -4.12 5.59
N TRP A 178 4.54 -5.05 6.24
CA TRP A 178 5.84 -4.87 6.80
C TRP A 178 6.87 -5.61 5.99
N PRO A 179 7.81 -4.87 5.41
CA PRO A 179 8.86 -5.53 4.70
C PRO A 179 9.78 -6.34 5.61
N HIS A 180 9.82 -6.00 6.91
CA HIS A 180 10.81 -6.51 7.86
C HIS A 180 10.28 -7.48 8.93
N CYS A 181 8.98 -7.81 8.97
CA CYS A 181 8.44 -8.77 9.96
C CYS A 181 7.09 -9.41 9.57
N ASN A 182 6.69 -10.43 10.35
CA ASN A 182 5.40 -11.15 10.25
C ASN A 182 5.08 -11.63 8.83
N ILE A 183 6.08 -12.18 8.14
CA ILE A 183 5.91 -12.78 6.83
C ILE A 183 5.31 -14.17 7.02
N ARG A 184 4.00 -14.27 6.80
CA ARG A 184 3.27 -15.53 6.88
C ARG A 184 3.15 -16.12 5.48
N VAL A 185 4.01 -17.08 5.19
CA VAL A 185 3.80 -18.01 4.09
C VAL A 185 2.92 -19.11 4.69
N PRO A 186 1.64 -19.28 4.27
CA PRO A 186 0.83 -20.38 4.76
C PRO A 186 1.64 -21.68 4.61
N HIS A 187 1.57 -22.54 5.63
CA HIS A 187 1.97 -23.93 5.44
C HIS A 187 1.29 -24.48 4.18
N LEU A 188 1.90 -25.49 3.57
CA LEU A 188 1.51 -26.20 2.34
C LEU A 188 0.10 -26.86 2.39
N ASP A 189 -0.87 -26.27 3.09
CA ASP A 189 -2.20 -26.79 3.44
C ASP A 189 -3.32 -26.15 2.60
N PHE A 190 -3.04 -25.72 1.37
CA PHE A 190 -4.07 -25.47 0.36
C PHE A 190 -4.07 -26.64 -0.63
N ASP A 191 -5.04 -27.55 -0.43
CA ASP A 191 -5.68 -28.47 -1.39
C ASP A 191 -4.89 -29.10 -2.55
N GLY A 192 -3.56 -29.14 -2.49
CA GLY A 192 -2.74 -29.67 -3.57
C GLY A 192 -2.72 -28.80 -4.83
N THR A 193 -3.32 -27.60 -4.80
CA THR A 193 -3.18 -26.64 -5.91
C THR A 193 -1.81 -25.98 -5.78
N PRO A 194 -0.85 -26.22 -6.70
CA PRO A 194 0.44 -25.56 -6.62
C PRO A 194 0.18 -24.05 -6.76
N GLY A 195 0.53 -23.27 -5.72
CA GLY A 195 0.68 -21.83 -5.88
C GLY A 195 1.53 -21.58 -7.11
N LEU A 196 1.14 -20.60 -7.94
CA LEU A 196 1.87 -20.21 -9.15
C LEU A 196 3.34 -19.99 -8.78
N ARG A 197 4.19 -21.01 -9.02
CA ARG A 197 5.62 -20.86 -8.84
C ARG A 197 6.06 -19.82 -9.84
N ILE A 198 6.60 -18.72 -9.32
CA ILE A 198 7.29 -17.75 -10.16
C ILE A 198 8.61 -18.43 -10.50
N ASN A 199 8.63 -19.12 -11.64
CA ASN A 199 9.85 -19.78 -12.15
C ASN A 199 10.90 -18.76 -12.63
N ASP A 200 10.54 -17.48 -12.68
CA ASP A 200 11.41 -16.41 -13.13
C ASP A 200 12.27 -15.88 -11.98
N ALA A 201 13.58 -16.02 -12.15
CA ALA A 201 14.55 -15.37 -11.28
C ALA A 201 14.31 -13.85 -11.25
N PRO A 202 14.61 -13.16 -10.13
CA PRO A 202 14.47 -11.71 -10.06
C PRO A 202 15.24 -11.01 -11.20
N GLU A 203 14.54 -10.19 -11.97
CA GLU A 203 15.05 -9.61 -13.23
C GLU A 203 16.17 -8.57 -13.07
N SER A 204 16.48 -8.14 -11.84
CA SER A 204 17.47 -7.08 -11.58
C SER A 204 18.03 -7.14 -10.16
N GLU A 205 19.21 -6.57 -9.95
CA GLU A 205 19.85 -6.44 -8.64
C GLU A 205 18.97 -5.65 -7.65
N ILE A 206 18.32 -4.57 -8.10
CA ILE A 206 17.37 -3.80 -7.28
C ILE A 206 16.24 -4.70 -6.78
N MET A 207 15.69 -5.54 -7.65
CA MET A 207 14.62 -6.46 -7.29
C MET A 207 15.11 -7.54 -6.32
N ARG A 208 16.30 -8.10 -6.55
CA ARG A 208 16.94 -9.05 -5.63
C ARG A 208 17.08 -8.47 -4.23
N ASN A 209 17.61 -7.25 -4.14
CA ASN A 209 17.82 -6.54 -2.87
C ASN A 209 16.50 -6.26 -2.14
N LEU A 210 15.48 -5.79 -2.87
CA LEU A 210 14.15 -5.50 -2.30
C LEU A 210 13.42 -6.76 -1.81
N ILE A 211 13.63 -7.91 -2.45
CA ILE A 211 13.11 -9.20 -1.98
C ILE A 211 13.83 -9.62 -0.70
N GLY A 212 15.15 -9.41 -0.65
CA GLY A 212 16.00 -9.78 0.48
C GLY A 212 17.03 -10.85 0.13
N TYR A 213 17.35 -11.03 -1.15
CA TYR A 213 18.50 -11.84 -1.56
C TYR A 213 19.82 -11.13 -1.19
N ASP A 214 20.86 -11.94 -1.05
CA ASP A 214 22.25 -11.47 -1.02
C ASP A 214 22.72 -11.11 -2.44
#